data_AF-A0A9D8QZX4-F1
#
_entry.id   AF-A0A9D8QZX4-F1
#
_cell.length_a   1.000
_cell.length_b   1.000
_cell.length_c   1.000
_cell.angle_alpha   90.00
_cell.angle_beta   90.00
_cell.angle_gamma   90.00
#
_symmetry.space_group_name_H-M   'P 1'
#
loop_
_entity.id
_entity.type
_entity.pdbx_description
1 polymer ?
#
loop_
_entity_poly.entity_id
_entity_poly.type
_entity_poly.pdbx_seq_one_letter_code
_entity_poly.pdbx_strand_id
1 'polypeptide(L)' 'NPADDKDTWWNKIVAVAEKTGIKNGDVAMNLRVALAGRINTPDLYSIMQVMGGDMVKERIKNAI' A
#
# COMPACT_ATOMS: atom_id res chain seq x y z
N ASN A 1 9.55 15.09 -7.15
CA ASN A 1 9.30 14.10 -6.08
C ASN A 1 10.38 13.07 -6.19
N PRO A 2 11.41 13.06 -5.32
CA PRO A 2 12.35 11.93 -5.31
C PRO A 2 11.48 10.69 -5.09
N ALA A 3 11.61 9.70 -5.96
CA ALA A 3 10.82 8.47 -5.90
C ALA A 3 10.92 7.94 -4.48
N ASP A 4 9.80 7.87 -3.75
CA ASP A 4 9.75 7.20 -2.45
C ASP A 4 10.42 5.85 -2.67
N ASP A 5 11.59 5.62 -2.09
CA ASP A 5 12.21 4.31 -2.15
C ASP A 5 11.40 3.32 -1.31
N LYS A 6 11.77 2.04 -1.40
CA LYS A 6 11.04 0.97 -0.73
C LYS A 6 10.97 1.18 0.78
N ASP A 7 12.02 1.72 1.38
CA ASP A 7 12.12 1.96 2.82
C ASP A 7 11.24 3.14 3.24
N THR A 8 11.25 4.23 2.48
CA THR A 8 10.38 5.39 2.71
C THR A 8 8.91 4.98 2.58
N TRP A 9 8.58 4.15 1.60
CA TRP A 9 7.23 3.59 1.46
C TRP A 9 6.85 2.70 2.66
N TRP A 10 7.75 1.83 3.11
CA TRP A 10 7.50 0.96 4.26
C TRP A 10 7.31 1.75 5.55
N ASN A 11 8.11 2.79 5.77
CA ASN A 11 7.96 3.68 6.93
C ASN A 11 6.58 4.35 6.99
N LYS A 12 5.97 4.66 5.83
CA LYS A 12 4.59 5.16 5.79
C LYS A 12 3.57 4.11 6.21
N ILE A 13 3.78 2.83 5.83
CA ILE A 13 2.94 1.72 6.30
C ILE A 13 3.05 1.55 7.81
N VAL A 14 4.27 1.64 8.37
CA VAL A 14 4.49 1.60 9.83
C VAL A 14 3.78 2.75 10.54
N ALA A 15 3.90 3.98 10.04
CA ALA A 15 3.22 5.14 10.62
C ALA A 15 1.69 5.00 10.63
N VAL A 16 1.11 4.40 9.57
CA VAL A 16 -0.34 4.11 9.52
C VAL A 16 -0.71 3.03 10.52
N ALA A 17 0.09 1.97 10.64
CA ALA A 17 -0.11 0.90 11.60
C ALA A 17 -0.10 1.42 13.04
N GLU A 18 0.89 2.25 13.40
CA GLU A 18 0.97 2.90 14.71
C GLU A 18 -0.24 3.80 14.99
N LYS A 19 -0.67 4.60 14.01
CA LYS A 19 -1.82 5.50 14.14
C LYS A 19 -3.14 4.75 14.32
N THR A 20 -3.28 3.57 13.73
CA THR A 20 -4.52 2.79 13.73
C THR A 20 -4.55 1.69 14.81
N GLY A 21 -3.40 1.38 15.41
CA GLY A 21 -3.24 0.25 16.33
C GLY A 21 -3.31 -1.11 15.65
N ILE A 22 -3.22 -1.15 14.31
CA ILE A 22 -3.28 -2.37 13.50
C ILE A 22 -1.85 -2.85 13.23
N LYS A 23 -1.62 -4.16 13.05
CA LYS A 23 -0.28 -4.67 12.73
C LYS A 23 0.16 -4.25 11.33
N ASN A 24 1.44 -3.95 11.16
CA ASN A 24 2.04 -3.56 9.87
C ASN A 24 1.69 -4.55 8.74
N GLY A 25 1.74 -5.86 9.04
CA GLY A 25 1.38 -6.91 8.09
C GLY A 25 -0.09 -6.86 7.65
N ASP A 26 -1.00 -6.52 8.57
CA ASP A 26 -2.43 -6.40 8.29
C ASP A 26 -2.72 -5.16 7.44
N VAL A 27 -2.03 -4.03 7.71
CA VAL A 27 -2.11 -2.83 6.87
C VAL A 27 -1.66 -3.13 5.44
N ALA A 28 -0.51 -3.80 5.28
CA ALA A 28 0.00 -4.19 3.96
C ALA A 28 -0.92 -5.19 3.24
N MET A 29 -1.54 -6.12 3.99
CA MET A 29 -2.49 -7.09 3.47
C MET A 29 -3.78 -6.43 3.00
N ASN A 30 -4.35 -5.52 3.79
CA ASN A 30 -5.54 -4.77 3.41
C ASN A 30 -5.28 -3.91 2.17
N LEU A 31 -4.12 -3.25 2.11
CA LEU A 31 -3.72 -2.47 0.93
C LEU A 31 -3.57 -3.37 -0.31
N ARG A 32 -3.01 -4.58 -0.16
CA ARG A 32 -2.91 -5.56 -1.25
C ARG A 32 -4.29 -5.97 -1.76
N VAL A 33 -5.23 -6.27 -0.86
CA VAL A 33 -6.60 -6.64 -1.25
C VAL A 33 -7.30 -5.47 -1.95
N ALA A 34 -7.19 -4.25 -1.42
CA ALA A 34 -7.76 -3.04 -2.03
C ALA A 34 -7.19 -2.75 -3.43
N LEU A 35 -5.88 -2.97 -3.63
CA LEU A 35 -5.22 -2.65 -4.91
C LEU A 35 -5.37 -3.75 -5.95
N ALA A 36 -5.29 -5.02 -5.57
CA ALA A 36 -5.18 -6.13 -6.52
C ALA A 36 -6.34 -7.12 -6.48
N GLY A 37 -7.21 -7.07 -5.47
CA GLY A 37 -8.33 -8.00 -5.30
C GLY A 37 -7.93 -9.46 -5.07
N ARG A 38 -6.65 -9.76 -4.88
CA ARG A 38 -6.11 -11.11 -4.66
C ARG A 38 -4.95 -11.11 -3.67
N ILE A 39 -4.81 -12.23 -2.95
CA ILE A 39 -3.82 -12.40 -1.85
C ILE A 39 -2.41 -12.68 -2.38
N ASN A 40 -2.28 -13.38 -3.51
CA ASN A 40 -1.00 -13.63 -4.15
C ASN A 40 -0.72 -12.58 -5.24
N THR A 41 0.15 -11.64 -4.91
CA THR A 41 0.67 -10.65 -5.86
C THR A 41 2.17 -10.51 -5.73
N PRO A 42 2.86 -10.02 -6.78
CA PRO A 42 4.21 -9.53 -6.63
C PRO A 42 4.28 -8.41 -5.57
N ASP A 43 5.50 -8.00 -5.25
CA ASP A 43 5.82 -6.95 -4.28
C ASP A 43 4.91 -5.71 -4.44
N LEU A 44 4.24 -5.32 -3.35
CA LEU A 44 3.18 -4.31 -3.36
C LEU A 44 3.71 -2.93 -3.77
N TYR A 45 4.93 -2.61 -3.33
CA TYR A 45 5.61 -1.38 -3.70
C TYR A 45 5.83 -1.33 -5.22
N SER A 46 6.36 -2.39 -5.82
CA SER A 46 6.52 -2.48 -7.28
C SER A 46 5.19 -2.32 -8.03
N ILE A 47 4.10 -2.92 -7.54
CA ILE A 47 2.77 -2.78 -8.15
C ILE A 47 2.30 -1.31 -8.11
N MET A 48 2.45 -0.65 -6.96
CA MET A 48 2.06 0.75 -6.80
C MET A 48 2.90 1.68 -7.69
N GLN A 49 4.18 1.38 -7.89
CA GLN A 49 5.04 2.12 -8.82
C GLN A 49 4.55 1.97 -10.27
N VAL A 50 4.17 0.76 -10.68
CA VAL A 50 3.64 0.50 -12.04
C VAL A 50 2.27 1.14 -12.25
N MET A 51 1.39 1.10 -11.25
CA MET A 51 0.04 1.70 -11.33
C MET A 51 0.07 3.23 -11.34
N GLY A 52 1.05 3.83 -10.66
CA GLY A 52 1.09 5.27 -10.44
C GLY A 52 0.17 5.73 -9.31
N GLY A 53 0.49 6.89 -8.74
CA GLY A 53 -0.13 7.38 -7.50
C GLY A 53 -1.64 7.66 -7.59
N ASP A 54 -2.15 8.09 -8.74
CA ASP A 54 -3.57 8.45 -8.89
C ASP A 54 -4.46 7.20 -8.94
N MET A 55 -4.05 6.17 -9.70
CA MET A 55 -4.77 4.89 -9.74
C MET A 55 -4.78 4.19 -8.38
N VAL A 56 -3.67 4.27 -7.63
CA VAL A 56 -3.59 3.74 -6.26
C VAL A 56 -4.61 4.42 -5.35
N LYS A 57 -4.71 5.75 -5.38
CA LYS A 57 -5.69 6.50 -4.58
C LYS A 57 -7.12 6.17 -4.96
N GLU A 58 -7.40 6.04 -6.26
CA GLU A 58 -8.74 5.68 -6.76
C GLU A 58 -9.15 4.29 -6.28
N ARG A 59 -8.28 3.29 -6.41
CA ARG A 59 -8.56 1.92 -5.95
C ARG A 59 -8.77 1.84 -4.44
N ILE A 60 -7.97 2.54 -3.65
CA ILE A 60 -8.14 2.59 -2.19
C ILE A 60 -9.49 3.22 -1.83
N LYS A 61 -9.90 4.31 -2.50
CA LYS A 61 -11.20 4.93 -2.26
C LYS A 61 -12.37 4.00 -2.61
N ASN A 62 -12.26 3.25 -3.71
CA ASN A 62 -13.30 2.32 -4.15
C ASN A 62 -13.39 1.04 -3.30
N ALA A 63 -12.38 0.75 -2.48
CA ALA A 63 -12.35 -0.40 -1.59
C ALA A 63 -13.01 -0.15 -0.22
N ILE A 64 -13.44 1.10 0.05
CA ILE A 64 -14.08 1.54 1.29
C ILE A 64 -15.58 1.73 1.05
#